data_AF-A0A9D2F9G8-F1
#
_entry.id   AF-A0A9D2F9G8-F1
#
_cell.length_a   1.000
_cell.length_b   1.000
_cell.length_c   1.000
_cell.angle_alpha   90.00
_cell.angle_beta   90.00
_cell.angle_gamma   90.00
#
_symmetry.space_group_name_H-M   'P 1'
#
loop_
_entity.id
_entity.type
_entity.pdbx_description
1 polymer ?
#
loop_
_entity_poly.entity_id
_entity_poly.type
_entity_poly.pdbx_seq_one_letter_code
_entity_poly.pdbx_strand_id
1 'polypeptide(L)'
;MKVLVNEANQKLQALLQNTVFQELLVFMETSAEAPTLRKIKEKIAHPKIEKILEDSIKEQVILRENKRYYLNLAVVNQSFNQEVDQVASDFVLGMANFPNVQKMIMIESLYQAIDFETPIILTEDIPVVYAETVESDLLKVISFTNDLWAYNLPNFFKYQKLQMTRPEFSNLDKLLGDVDPVYFLDQIFVIIEKIMRGERIRKSIFLTALEEFGYVVFDEKWILTVAVIEEADVDAINLLIPGYEMLSPLHKRQVLTKLVTDLELFNKTVMIKK
;
A
#
# COMPACT_ATOMS: atom_id res chain seq x y z
N MET A 1 8.70 4.04 -12.56
CA MET A 1 7.29 4.25 -12.96
C MET A 1 6.40 3.67 -11.86
N LYS A 2 5.27 4.30 -11.51
CA LYS A 2 4.30 3.74 -10.54
C LYS A 2 3.04 3.32 -11.30
N VAL A 3 2.43 2.20 -10.92
CA VAL A 3 1.17 1.76 -11.54
C VAL A 3 0.10 1.67 -10.46
N LEU A 4 -0.97 2.45 -10.63
CA LEU A 4 -2.15 2.39 -9.79
C LEU A 4 -3.17 1.44 -10.40
N VAL A 5 -3.70 0.54 -9.59
CA VAL A 5 -4.66 -0.49 -10.00
C VAL A 5 -5.70 -0.69 -8.92
N ASN A 6 -6.82 -1.31 -9.29
CA ASN A 6 -7.76 -1.84 -8.32
C ASN A 6 -7.04 -2.91 -7.47
N GLU A 7 -7.00 -2.69 -6.17
CA GLU A 7 -6.26 -3.54 -5.23
C GLU A 7 -6.91 -4.90 -4.98
N ALA A 8 -8.19 -5.07 -5.35
CA ALA A 8 -8.85 -6.37 -5.34
C ALA A 8 -8.31 -7.33 -6.41
N ASN A 9 -7.68 -6.82 -7.48
CA ASN A 9 -7.12 -7.67 -8.53
C ASN A 9 -5.71 -8.19 -8.17
N GLN A 10 -5.67 -9.25 -7.36
CA GLN A 10 -4.41 -9.88 -6.90
C GLN A 10 -3.50 -10.35 -8.05
N LYS A 11 -4.07 -10.78 -9.18
CA LYS A 11 -3.28 -11.25 -10.35
C LYS A 11 -2.55 -10.09 -11.00
N LEU A 12 -3.27 -9.00 -11.22
CA LEU A 12 -2.69 -7.78 -11.76
C LEU A 12 -1.64 -7.21 -10.80
N GLN A 13 -1.90 -7.17 -9.49
CA GLN A 13 -0.89 -6.77 -8.51
C GLN A 13 0.39 -7.62 -8.63
N ALA A 14 0.26 -8.96 -8.68
CA ALA A 14 1.40 -9.85 -8.84
C ALA A 14 2.14 -9.64 -10.17
N LEU A 15 1.42 -9.35 -11.26
CA LEU A 15 2.02 -9.00 -12.55
C LEU A 15 2.82 -7.69 -12.47
N LEU A 16 2.27 -6.65 -11.85
CA LEU A 16 2.97 -5.39 -11.62
C LEU A 16 4.23 -5.58 -10.76
N GLN A 17 4.31 -6.63 -9.96
CA GLN A 17 5.51 -6.92 -9.16
C GLN A 17 6.55 -7.76 -9.85
N ASN A 18 6.24 -8.28 -11.03
CA ASN A 18 7.20 -9.04 -11.78
C ASN A 18 8.27 -8.10 -12.34
N THR A 19 9.52 -8.27 -11.91
CA THR A 19 10.66 -7.42 -12.35
C THR A 19 10.84 -7.43 -13.86
N VAL A 20 10.56 -8.57 -14.51
CA VAL A 20 10.59 -8.73 -15.96
C VAL A 20 9.44 -7.97 -16.62
N PHE A 21 8.28 -7.90 -15.97
CA PHE A 21 7.17 -7.07 -16.44
C PHE A 21 7.49 -5.57 -16.29
N GLN A 22 8.12 -5.15 -15.21
CA GLN A 22 8.59 -3.76 -15.05
C GLN A 22 9.64 -3.40 -16.12
N GLU A 23 10.58 -4.30 -16.41
CA GLU A 23 11.53 -4.11 -17.51
C GLU A 23 10.82 -4.02 -18.87
N LEU A 24 9.77 -4.82 -19.07
CA LEU A 24 8.92 -4.78 -20.27
C LEU A 24 8.21 -3.43 -20.41
N LEU A 25 7.62 -2.89 -19.34
CA LEU A 25 6.97 -1.58 -19.36
C LEU A 25 7.95 -0.49 -19.78
N VAL A 26 9.13 -0.42 -19.15
CA VAL A 26 10.17 0.56 -19.46
C VAL A 26 10.65 0.41 -20.91
N PHE A 27 10.84 -0.83 -21.39
CA PHE A 27 11.23 -1.07 -22.77
C PHE A 27 10.15 -0.61 -23.77
N MET A 28 8.88 -0.90 -23.49
CA MET A 28 7.78 -0.51 -24.37
C MET A 28 7.58 1.01 -24.40
N GLU A 29 7.70 1.70 -23.26
CA GLU A 29 7.61 3.16 -23.17
C GLU A 29 8.76 3.86 -23.91
N THR A 30 9.98 3.34 -23.78
CA THR A 30 11.17 3.93 -24.43
C THR A 30 11.33 3.56 -25.90
N SER A 31 10.51 2.64 -26.41
CA SER A 31 10.55 2.21 -27.81
C SER A 31 9.88 3.23 -28.73
N ALA A 32 10.60 3.67 -29.76
CA ALA A 32 10.06 4.60 -30.77
C ALA A 32 8.85 4.05 -31.55
N GLU A 33 8.71 2.72 -31.63
CA GLU A 33 7.57 2.04 -32.23
C GLU A 33 7.15 0.83 -31.39
N ALA A 34 5.87 0.48 -31.44
CA ALA A 34 5.32 -0.68 -30.74
C ALA A 34 6.10 -1.97 -31.09
N PRO A 35 6.74 -2.64 -30.12
CA PRO A 35 7.68 -3.72 -30.42
C PRO A 35 6.97 -5.01 -30.86
N THR A 36 7.69 -5.84 -31.61
CA THR A 36 7.25 -7.20 -31.93
C THR A 36 7.75 -8.20 -30.87
N LEU A 37 7.18 -9.40 -30.83
CA LEU A 37 7.65 -10.46 -29.91
C LEU A 37 9.14 -10.74 -30.06
N ARG A 38 9.66 -10.68 -31.29
CA ARG A 38 11.08 -10.88 -31.57
C ARG A 38 11.93 -9.80 -30.89
N LYS A 39 11.57 -8.52 -31.05
CA LYS A 39 12.30 -7.41 -30.39
C LYS A 39 12.22 -7.50 -28.87
N ILE A 40 11.05 -7.87 -28.33
CA ILE A 40 10.88 -8.06 -26.88
C ILE A 40 11.82 -9.16 -26.37
N LYS A 41 11.85 -10.34 -27.03
CA LYS A 41 12.72 -11.45 -26.63
C LYS A 41 14.21 -11.15 -26.80
N GLU A 42 14.58 -10.36 -27.82
CA GLU A 42 15.96 -9.91 -28.02
C GLU A 42 16.43 -8.98 -26.89
N LYS A 43 15.53 -8.10 -26.39
CA LYS A 43 15.85 -7.19 -25.29
C LYS A 43 15.76 -7.84 -23.91
N ILE A 44 14.70 -8.61 -23.69
CA ILE A 44 14.32 -9.20 -22.40
C ILE A 44 14.39 -10.72 -22.54
N ALA A 45 15.60 -11.24 -22.41
CA ALA A 45 15.89 -12.67 -22.53
C ALA A 45 15.46 -13.42 -21.26
N HIS A 46 14.15 -13.60 -21.07
CA HIS A 46 13.59 -14.29 -19.91
C HIS A 46 12.70 -15.49 -20.30
N PRO A 47 12.85 -16.69 -19.70
CA PRO A 47 12.10 -17.89 -20.09
C PRO A 47 10.58 -17.77 -20.00
N LYS A 48 10.07 -16.89 -19.12
CA LYS A 48 8.63 -16.69 -18.89
C LYS A 48 8.04 -15.48 -19.64
N ILE A 49 8.79 -14.83 -20.53
CA ILE A 49 8.35 -13.57 -21.17
C ILE A 49 7.03 -13.72 -21.96
N GLU A 50 6.82 -14.85 -22.65
CA GLU A 50 5.58 -15.11 -23.37
C GLU A 50 4.39 -15.22 -22.44
N LYS A 51 4.53 -15.96 -21.33
CA LYS A 51 3.50 -16.07 -20.30
C LYS A 51 3.19 -14.72 -19.68
N ILE A 52 4.20 -13.90 -19.39
CA ILE A 52 4.01 -12.53 -18.86
C ILE A 52 3.21 -11.70 -19.85
N LEU A 53 3.50 -11.76 -21.15
CA LEU A 53 2.72 -11.06 -22.17
C LEU A 53 1.28 -11.56 -22.27
N GLU A 54 1.06 -12.88 -22.21
CA GLU A 54 -0.29 -13.46 -22.17
C GLU A 54 -1.09 -13.00 -20.97
N ASP A 55 -0.49 -13.04 -19.78
CA ASP A 55 -1.10 -12.56 -18.53
C ASP A 55 -1.37 -11.04 -18.63
N SER A 56 -0.44 -10.26 -19.20
CA SER A 56 -0.61 -8.81 -19.40
C SER A 56 -1.74 -8.46 -20.36
N ILE A 57 -1.93 -9.27 -21.42
CA ILE A 57 -3.04 -9.10 -22.36
C ILE A 57 -4.36 -9.45 -21.70
N LYS A 58 -4.38 -10.52 -20.92
CA LYS A 58 -5.56 -10.96 -20.19
C LYS A 58 -6.03 -9.94 -19.16
N GLU A 59 -5.10 -9.32 -18.44
CA GLU A 59 -5.38 -8.24 -17.49
C GLU A 59 -5.56 -6.87 -18.19
N GLN A 60 -5.61 -6.84 -19.53
CA GLN A 60 -5.82 -5.66 -20.37
C GLN A 60 -4.79 -4.53 -20.18
N VAL A 61 -3.60 -4.86 -19.66
CA VAL A 61 -2.50 -3.92 -19.48
C VAL A 61 -1.69 -3.75 -20.77
N ILE A 62 -1.67 -4.79 -21.59
CA ILE A 62 -1.04 -4.79 -22.91
C ILE A 62 -2.07 -5.20 -23.96
N LEU A 63 -2.10 -4.53 -25.10
CA LEU A 63 -2.85 -4.96 -26.27
C LEU A 63 -1.89 -5.57 -27.30
N ARG A 64 -2.40 -6.56 -28.05
CA ARG A 64 -1.66 -7.17 -29.16
C ARG A 64 -2.45 -7.03 -30.45
N GLU A 65 -1.94 -6.20 -31.35
CA GLU A 65 -2.54 -5.96 -32.66
C GLU A 65 -1.49 -6.06 -33.75
N ASN A 66 -1.82 -6.69 -34.88
CA ASN A 66 -0.91 -6.79 -36.04
C ASN A 66 0.51 -7.28 -35.69
N LYS A 67 0.61 -8.24 -34.75
CA LYS A 67 1.87 -8.83 -34.21
C LYS A 67 2.76 -7.84 -33.44
N ARG A 68 2.24 -6.69 -33.05
CA ARG A 68 2.90 -5.69 -32.20
C ARG A 68 2.18 -5.58 -30.85
N TYR A 69 2.91 -5.17 -29.84
CA TYR A 69 2.42 -5.03 -28.47
C TYR A 69 2.36 -3.54 -28.10
N TYR A 70 1.26 -3.14 -27.47
CA TYR A 70 0.96 -1.75 -27.10
C TYR A 70 0.64 -1.69 -25.61
N LEU A 71 1.13 -0.67 -24.92
CA LEU A 71 0.67 -0.39 -23.56
C LEU A 71 -0.78 0.10 -23.63
N ASN A 72 -1.65 -0.51 -22.84
CA ASN A 72 -3.05 -0.13 -22.71
C ASN A 72 -3.31 0.47 -21.34
N LEU A 73 -2.51 1.48 -21.03
CA LEU A 73 -2.46 2.15 -19.75
C LEU A 73 -2.47 3.66 -20.00
N ALA A 74 -3.34 4.37 -19.28
CA ALA A 74 -3.28 5.83 -19.30
C ALA A 74 -2.00 6.28 -18.58
N VAL A 75 -1.15 7.04 -19.27
CA VAL A 75 0.04 7.65 -18.68
C VAL A 75 -0.34 9.03 -18.17
N VAL A 76 -0.16 9.26 -16.87
CA VAL A 76 -0.35 10.56 -16.23
C VAL A 76 1.00 11.12 -15.83
N ASN A 77 1.26 12.34 -16.28
CA ASN A 77 2.49 13.10 -16.06
C ASN A 77 2.24 14.45 -15.36
N GLN A 78 0.99 14.75 -15.00
CA GLN A 78 0.60 15.94 -14.25
C GLN A 78 0.25 15.54 -12.82
N SER A 79 0.70 16.36 -11.87
CA SER A 79 0.51 16.14 -10.44
C SER A 79 -0.86 16.66 -10.00
N PHE A 80 -0.90 17.36 -8.86
CA PHE A 80 -2.11 17.94 -8.29
C PHE A 80 -2.66 19.05 -9.19
N ASN A 81 -3.97 19.24 -9.14
CA ASN A 81 -4.64 20.39 -9.75
C ASN A 81 -5.38 21.21 -8.67
N GLN A 82 -5.90 22.37 -9.06
CA GLN A 82 -6.59 23.29 -8.15
C GLN A 82 -7.80 22.66 -7.45
N GLU A 83 -8.52 21.76 -8.13
CA GLU A 83 -9.67 21.06 -7.56
C GLU A 83 -9.24 20.12 -6.43
N VAL A 84 -8.17 19.34 -6.64
CA VAL A 84 -7.58 18.46 -5.64
C VAL A 84 -7.09 19.25 -4.42
N ASP A 85 -6.41 20.37 -4.64
CA ASP A 85 -5.91 21.23 -3.56
C ASP A 85 -7.04 21.81 -2.71
N GLN A 86 -8.14 22.23 -3.35
CA GLN A 86 -9.30 22.77 -2.66
C GLN A 86 -9.98 21.69 -1.81
N VAL A 87 -10.27 20.52 -2.40
CA VAL A 87 -10.94 19.42 -1.68
C VAL A 87 -10.10 18.94 -0.49
N ALA A 88 -8.78 18.79 -0.67
CA ALA A 88 -7.89 18.41 0.42
C ALA A 88 -7.89 19.45 1.56
N SER A 89 -7.90 20.74 1.22
CA SER A 89 -7.96 21.82 2.21
C SER A 89 -9.27 21.79 3.00
N ASP A 90 -10.40 21.53 2.32
CA ASP A 90 -11.71 21.37 2.95
C ASP A 90 -11.75 20.18 3.91
N PHE A 91 -11.08 19.08 3.56
CA PHE A 91 -10.86 17.93 4.45
C PHE A 91 -10.05 18.30 5.70
N VAL A 92 -8.91 18.99 5.54
CA VAL A 92 -8.08 19.40 6.69
C VAL A 92 -8.87 20.29 7.65
N LEU A 93 -9.63 21.24 7.12
CA LEU A 93 -10.49 22.13 7.92
C LEU A 93 -11.63 21.37 8.59
N GLY A 94 -12.33 20.51 7.84
CA GLY A 94 -13.44 19.71 8.36
C GLY A 94 -13.01 18.74 9.45
N MET A 95 -11.77 18.25 9.38
CA MET A 95 -11.19 17.32 10.35
C MET A 95 -10.40 17.99 11.47
N ALA A 96 -10.30 19.33 11.53
CA ALA A 96 -9.37 20.02 12.42
C ALA A 96 -9.47 19.57 13.90
N ASN A 97 -10.70 19.38 14.39
CA ASN A 97 -10.97 18.99 15.78
C ASN A 97 -10.96 17.48 16.04
N PHE A 98 -10.78 16.66 15.00
CA PHE A 98 -10.73 15.21 15.15
C PHE A 98 -9.35 14.79 15.67
N PRO A 99 -9.27 13.84 16.63
CA PRO A 99 -8.03 13.17 16.98
C PRO A 99 -7.37 12.56 15.73
N ASN A 100 -6.03 12.57 15.67
CA ASN A 100 -5.27 12.03 14.53
C ASN A 100 -5.66 10.60 14.16
N VAL A 101 -6.06 9.82 15.16
CA VAL A 101 -6.50 8.44 14.97
C VAL A 101 -7.80 8.36 14.19
N GLN A 102 -8.80 9.20 14.50
CA GLN A 102 -10.05 9.25 13.74
C GLN A 102 -9.76 9.69 12.30
N LYS A 103 -8.86 10.66 12.10
CA LYS A 103 -8.41 11.08 10.76
C LYS A 103 -7.79 9.90 9.99
N MET A 104 -6.96 9.10 10.63
CA MET A 104 -6.33 7.93 10.00
C MET A 104 -7.36 6.86 9.59
N ILE A 105 -8.35 6.58 10.45
CA ILE A 105 -9.45 5.66 10.11
C ILE A 105 -10.27 6.20 8.93
N MET A 106 -10.60 7.51 8.94
CA MET A 106 -11.29 8.17 7.83
C MET A 106 -10.51 8.05 6.52
N ILE A 107 -9.21 8.34 6.54
CA ILE A 107 -8.36 8.27 5.36
C ILE A 107 -8.27 6.82 4.84
N GLU A 108 -8.17 5.82 5.72
CA GLU A 108 -8.15 4.42 5.32
C GLU A 108 -9.49 3.99 4.71
N SER A 109 -10.61 4.37 5.30
CA SER A 109 -11.94 4.08 4.73
C SER A 109 -12.09 4.72 3.34
N LEU A 110 -11.69 5.97 3.16
CA LEU A 110 -11.71 6.65 1.87
C LEU A 110 -10.77 5.97 0.87
N TYR A 111 -9.60 5.52 1.32
CA TYR A 111 -8.64 4.79 0.49
C TYR A 111 -9.22 3.49 -0.06
N GLN A 112 -9.85 2.68 0.80
CA GLN A 112 -10.46 1.40 0.42
C GLN A 112 -11.65 1.59 -0.53
N ALA A 113 -12.31 2.75 -0.49
CA ALA A 113 -13.42 3.08 -1.38
C ALA A 113 -12.97 3.53 -2.79
N ILE A 114 -11.67 3.75 -3.02
CA ILE A 114 -11.16 4.13 -4.35
C ILE A 114 -11.08 2.89 -5.24
N ASP A 115 -11.92 2.85 -6.26
CA ASP A 115 -11.87 1.83 -7.31
C ASP A 115 -11.28 2.40 -8.61
N PHE A 116 -10.26 1.73 -9.14
CA PHE A 116 -9.71 2.02 -10.47
C PHE A 116 -10.30 1.05 -11.49
N GLU A 117 -11.25 1.53 -12.29
CA GLU A 117 -11.85 0.75 -13.38
C GLU A 117 -10.79 0.25 -14.39
N THR A 118 -9.76 1.06 -14.63
CA THR A 118 -8.62 0.70 -15.47
C THR A 118 -7.30 1.08 -14.79
N PRO A 119 -6.24 0.27 -14.96
CA PRO A 119 -4.90 0.59 -14.47
C PRO A 119 -4.33 1.90 -15.05
N ILE A 120 -3.63 2.67 -14.21
CA ILE A 120 -3.03 3.97 -14.57
C ILE A 120 -1.53 3.93 -14.31
N ILE A 121 -0.72 4.42 -15.26
CA ILE A 121 0.70 4.69 -15.06
C ILE A 121 0.88 6.12 -14.57
N LEU A 122 1.69 6.28 -13.53
CA LEU A 122 2.22 7.56 -13.10
C LEU A 122 3.72 7.63 -13.38
N THR A 123 4.17 8.80 -13.84
CA THR A 123 5.59 9.14 -13.82
C THR A 123 6.12 9.16 -12.39
N GLU A 124 7.43 8.90 -12.20
CA GLU A 124 8.01 8.66 -10.86
C GLU A 124 7.82 9.83 -9.88
N ASP A 125 7.78 11.06 -10.43
CA ASP A 125 7.71 12.30 -9.67
C ASP A 125 6.32 12.59 -9.08
N ILE A 126 5.29 11.83 -9.43
CA ILE A 126 3.95 12.04 -8.87
C ILE A 126 3.90 11.40 -7.47
N PRO A 127 3.74 12.19 -6.40
CA PRO A 127 3.58 11.65 -5.06
C PRO A 127 2.22 10.94 -4.96
N VAL A 128 2.23 9.76 -4.36
CA VAL A 128 1.02 8.99 -4.07
C VAL A 128 1.17 8.33 -2.72
N VAL A 129 0.12 8.36 -1.92
CA VAL A 129 0.01 7.56 -0.69
C VAL A 129 -0.32 6.13 -1.05
N TYR A 130 0.25 5.17 -0.34
CA TYR A 130 -0.17 3.78 -0.24
C TYR A 130 -0.65 3.55 1.19
N ALA A 131 -1.73 2.79 1.35
CA ALA A 131 -2.29 2.43 2.63
C ALA A 131 -2.40 0.92 2.69
N GLU A 132 -1.69 0.31 3.63
CA GLU A 132 -1.61 -1.14 3.74
C GLU A 132 -2.11 -1.54 5.11
N THR A 133 -2.91 -2.61 5.12
CA THR A 133 -3.60 -3.09 6.31
C THR A 133 -3.40 -4.59 6.47
N VAL A 134 -3.18 -5.01 7.71
CA VAL A 134 -3.29 -6.41 8.12
C VAL A 134 -4.17 -6.47 9.37
N GLU A 135 -5.04 -7.47 9.46
CA GLU A 135 -6.01 -7.55 10.54
C GLU A 135 -6.33 -8.98 10.99
N SER A 136 -6.69 -9.11 12.27
CA SER A 136 -7.38 -10.24 12.88
C SER A 136 -8.72 -9.77 13.46
N ASP A 137 -9.40 -10.65 14.18
CA ASP A 137 -10.63 -10.33 14.92
C ASP A 137 -10.36 -9.43 16.15
N LEU A 138 -9.10 -9.32 16.60
CA LEU A 138 -8.73 -8.55 17.80
C LEU A 138 -7.96 -7.27 17.48
N LEU A 139 -7.30 -7.21 16.33
CA LEU A 139 -6.36 -6.13 16.03
C LEU A 139 -6.31 -5.84 14.52
N LYS A 140 -6.41 -4.56 14.16
CA LYS A 140 -6.11 -4.02 12.83
C LYS A 140 -4.86 -3.16 12.90
N VAL A 141 -3.94 -3.34 11.96
CA VAL A 141 -2.72 -2.52 11.84
C VAL A 141 -2.73 -1.82 10.49
N ILE A 142 -2.62 -0.49 10.50
CA ILE A 142 -2.68 0.36 9.30
C ILE A 142 -1.37 1.14 9.18
N SER A 143 -0.79 1.17 7.99
CA SER A 143 0.37 2.00 7.66
C SER A 143 0.12 2.82 6.40
N PHE A 144 0.37 4.14 6.45
CA PHE A 144 0.37 5.01 5.26
C PHE A 144 1.80 5.34 4.84
N THR A 145 2.11 5.18 3.56
CA THR A 145 3.48 5.30 3.05
C THR A 145 3.48 6.01 1.71
N ASN A 146 4.58 6.62 1.32
CA ASN A 146 4.78 7.17 -0.03
C ASN A 146 5.54 6.20 -0.94
N ASP A 147 6.00 5.09 -0.36
CA ASP A 147 6.62 3.97 -1.03
C ASP A 147 5.70 2.75 -0.86
N LEU A 148 5.29 2.18 -1.99
CA LEU A 148 4.49 0.95 -2.05
C LEU A 148 5.17 -0.18 -1.27
N TRP A 149 6.49 -0.09 -1.12
CA TRP A 149 7.33 -1.13 -0.54
C TRP A 149 7.96 -0.81 0.80
N ALA A 150 7.47 0.23 1.46
CA ALA A 150 7.99 0.66 2.75
C ALA A 150 8.10 -0.48 3.76
N TYR A 151 9.15 -0.41 4.58
CA TYR A 151 9.45 -1.38 5.62
C TYR A 151 8.47 -1.23 6.81
N ASN A 152 7.38 -2.01 6.80
CA ASN A 152 6.37 -2.03 7.86
C ASN A 152 5.67 -3.40 7.92
N LEU A 153 4.91 -3.63 9.00
CA LEU A 153 4.25 -4.91 9.26
C LEU A 153 3.16 -5.27 8.25
N PRO A 154 2.22 -4.38 7.87
CA PRO A 154 1.26 -4.69 6.81
C PRO A 154 1.94 -5.12 5.50
N ASN A 155 2.99 -4.41 5.08
CA ASN A 155 3.74 -4.74 3.88
C ASN A 155 4.45 -6.08 4.01
N PHE A 156 5.06 -6.39 5.15
CA PHE A 156 5.68 -7.69 5.40
C PHE A 156 4.73 -8.85 5.06
N PHE A 157 3.51 -8.83 5.60
CA PHE A 157 2.53 -9.89 5.33
C PHE A 157 1.95 -9.85 3.92
N LYS A 158 1.82 -8.66 3.32
CA LYS A 158 1.49 -8.52 1.90
C LYS A 158 2.52 -9.24 1.02
N TYR A 159 3.81 -9.09 1.30
CA TYR A 159 4.86 -9.77 0.53
C TYR A 159 4.80 -11.28 0.66
N GLN A 160 4.61 -11.78 1.89
CA GLN A 160 4.45 -13.22 2.10
C GLN A 160 3.28 -13.78 1.29
N LYS A 161 2.13 -13.10 1.34
CA LYS A 161 0.94 -13.49 0.56
C LYS A 161 1.20 -13.51 -0.95
N LEU A 162 1.97 -12.54 -1.45
CA LEU A 162 2.39 -12.46 -2.85
C LEU A 162 3.56 -13.40 -3.20
N GLN A 163 4.08 -14.18 -2.23
CA GLN A 163 5.25 -15.06 -2.37
C GLN A 163 6.48 -14.31 -2.90
N MET A 164 6.66 -13.08 -2.42
CA MET A 164 7.77 -12.22 -2.80
C MET A 164 8.85 -12.23 -1.74
N THR A 165 10.10 -12.27 -2.18
CA THR A 165 11.27 -12.11 -1.31
C THR A 165 11.80 -10.69 -1.42
N ARG A 166 12.04 -10.05 -0.27
CA ARG A 166 12.60 -8.70 -0.19
C ARG A 166 13.81 -8.72 0.75
N PRO A 167 15.02 -8.34 0.30
CA PRO A 167 16.22 -8.37 1.12
C PRO A 167 16.08 -7.63 2.46
N GLU A 168 15.31 -6.55 2.47
CA GLU A 168 15.01 -5.72 3.63
C GLU A 168 14.32 -6.54 4.74
N PHE A 169 13.45 -7.48 4.38
CA PHE A 169 12.71 -8.33 5.32
C PHE A 169 13.42 -9.64 5.66
N SER A 170 14.64 -9.87 5.17
CA SER A 170 15.34 -11.16 5.34
C SER A 170 15.54 -11.60 6.79
N ASN A 171 15.66 -10.66 7.74
CA ASN A 171 15.70 -10.97 9.17
C ASN A 171 14.34 -11.46 9.67
N LEU A 172 13.26 -10.77 9.28
CA LEU A 172 11.89 -11.11 9.65
C LEU A 172 11.45 -12.43 9.01
N ASP A 173 11.85 -12.72 7.78
CA ASP A 173 11.62 -14.00 7.11
C ASP A 173 12.24 -15.16 7.91
N LYS A 174 13.47 -14.98 8.42
CA LYS A 174 14.13 -15.99 9.27
C LYS A 174 13.47 -16.11 10.64
N LEU A 175 12.97 -15.00 11.19
CA LEU A 175 12.39 -14.94 12.53
C LEU A 175 10.98 -15.52 12.57
N LEU A 176 10.15 -15.20 11.58
CA LEU A 176 8.74 -15.53 11.53
C LEU A 176 8.45 -16.70 10.59
N GLY A 177 9.23 -16.92 9.54
CA GLY A 177 8.99 -17.98 8.57
C GLY A 177 7.55 -17.94 8.06
N ASP A 178 6.88 -19.09 8.09
CA ASP A 178 5.49 -19.27 7.61
C ASP A 178 4.43 -18.93 8.67
N VAL A 179 4.75 -18.10 9.66
CA VAL A 179 3.77 -17.67 10.67
C VAL A 179 2.58 -16.98 9.99
N ASP A 180 1.39 -17.52 10.25
CA ASP A 180 0.14 -16.97 9.75
C ASP A 180 -0.10 -15.53 10.28
N PRO A 181 -0.53 -14.58 9.43
CA PRO A 181 -0.75 -13.19 9.83
C PRO A 181 -1.77 -13.03 10.95
N VAL A 182 -2.87 -13.78 10.95
CA VAL A 182 -3.94 -13.68 11.95
C VAL A 182 -3.40 -14.14 13.30
N TYR A 183 -2.71 -15.28 13.32
CA TYR A 183 -2.07 -15.78 14.53
C TYR A 183 -1.00 -14.81 15.06
N PHE A 184 -0.19 -14.21 14.19
CA PHE A 184 0.78 -13.19 14.60
C PHE A 184 0.09 -12.01 15.29
N LEU A 185 -1.00 -11.50 14.70
CA LEU A 185 -1.76 -10.37 15.24
C LEU A 185 -2.37 -10.67 16.61
N ASP A 186 -2.91 -11.87 16.81
CA ASP A 186 -3.44 -12.29 18.11
C ASP A 186 -2.34 -12.36 19.18
N GLN A 187 -1.13 -12.80 18.81
CA GLN A 187 0.01 -12.82 19.73
C GLN A 187 0.50 -11.41 20.09
N ILE A 188 0.58 -10.51 19.11
CA ILE A 188 0.98 -9.12 19.41
C ILE A 188 -0.09 -8.36 20.18
N PHE A 189 -1.39 -8.64 19.97
CA PHE A 189 -2.47 -8.08 20.78
C PHE A 189 -2.25 -8.37 22.28
N VAL A 190 -1.95 -9.62 22.63
CA VAL A 190 -1.65 -10.00 24.01
C VAL A 190 -0.40 -9.30 24.55
N ILE A 191 0.63 -9.11 23.72
CA ILE A 191 1.84 -8.38 24.11
C ILE A 191 1.51 -6.92 24.39
N ILE A 192 0.78 -6.26 23.49
CA ILE A 192 0.35 -4.87 23.60
C ILE A 192 -0.45 -4.65 24.90
N GLU A 193 -1.42 -5.52 25.18
CA GLU A 193 -2.19 -5.48 26.43
C GLU A 193 -1.30 -5.53 27.68
N LYS A 194 -0.28 -6.39 27.66
CA LYS A 194 0.67 -6.50 28.77
C LYS A 194 1.55 -5.25 28.90
N ILE A 195 1.99 -4.66 27.78
CA ILE A 195 2.74 -3.39 27.80
C ILE A 195 1.89 -2.30 28.44
N MET A 196 0.64 -2.16 28.01
CA MET A 196 -0.31 -1.15 28.52
C MET A 196 -0.58 -1.32 30.02
N ARG A 197 -0.58 -2.56 30.54
CA ARG A 197 -0.74 -2.86 31.97
C ARG A 197 0.56 -2.78 32.78
N GLY A 198 1.70 -2.53 32.14
CA GLY A 198 3.02 -2.53 32.79
C GLY A 198 3.45 -3.91 33.29
N GLU A 199 2.94 -4.97 32.68
CA GLU A 199 3.26 -6.34 33.05
C GLU A 199 4.62 -6.80 32.49
N ARG A 200 5.22 -7.80 33.13
CA ARG A 200 6.44 -8.43 32.62
C ARG A 200 6.13 -9.28 31.39
N ILE A 201 6.88 -9.04 30.31
CA ILE A 201 6.73 -9.75 29.05
C ILE A 201 7.92 -10.70 28.85
N ARG A 202 7.63 -11.95 28.47
CA ARG A 202 8.67 -12.91 28.10
C ARG A 202 9.09 -12.64 26.65
N LYS A 203 10.39 -12.77 26.38
CA LYS A 203 10.92 -12.66 25.02
C LYS A 203 10.28 -13.74 24.13
N SER A 204 9.84 -13.34 22.95
CA SER A 204 9.23 -14.20 21.93
C SER A 204 9.59 -13.67 20.55
N ILE A 205 9.42 -14.48 19.50
CA ILE A 205 9.61 -14.03 18.12
C ILE A 205 8.68 -12.86 17.75
N PHE A 206 7.48 -12.81 18.34
CA PHE A 206 6.52 -11.73 18.14
C PHE A 206 7.00 -10.41 18.74
N LEU A 207 7.50 -10.45 19.98
CA LEU A 207 8.07 -9.27 20.63
C LEU A 207 9.32 -8.77 19.88
N THR A 208 10.17 -9.69 19.43
CA THR A 208 11.36 -9.35 18.63
C THR A 208 10.98 -8.78 17.27
N ALA A 209 9.92 -9.26 16.62
CA ALA A 209 9.42 -8.65 15.39
C ALA A 209 8.90 -7.23 15.62
N LEU A 210 8.13 -6.98 16.68
CA LEU A 210 7.67 -5.64 17.04
C LEU A 210 8.84 -4.66 17.28
N GLU A 211 9.91 -5.14 17.91
CA GLU A 211 11.14 -4.36 18.13
C GLU A 211 11.85 -4.06 16.80
N GLU A 212 11.97 -5.04 15.90
CA GLU A 212 12.57 -4.87 14.55
C GLU A 212 11.79 -3.85 13.71
N PHE A 213 10.46 -3.85 13.78
CA PHE A 213 9.62 -2.82 13.15
C PHE A 213 9.67 -1.46 13.87
N GLY A 214 10.32 -1.39 15.03
CA GLY A 214 10.38 -0.19 15.85
C GLY A 214 9.04 0.20 16.46
N TYR A 215 8.11 -0.74 16.65
CA TYR A 215 6.78 -0.54 17.26
C TYR A 215 6.81 -0.60 18.80
N VAL A 216 7.87 -1.20 19.33
CA VAL A 216 8.17 -1.20 20.75
C VAL A 216 9.65 -0.89 20.97
N VAL A 217 9.95 -0.33 22.13
CA VAL A 217 11.32 -0.14 22.62
C VAL A 217 11.39 -0.56 24.07
N PHE A 218 12.55 -1.09 24.50
CA PHE A 218 12.81 -1.39 25.90
C PHE A 218 13.59 -0.25 26.55
N ASP A 219 12.99 0.39 27.54
CA ASP A 219 13.61 1.40 28.40
C ASP A 219 13.12 1.21 29.84
N GLU A 220 13.87 0.39 30.60
CA GLU A 220 13.51 -0.20 31.91
C GLU A 220 12.27 -1.12 31.90
N LYS A 221 11.28 -0.79 31.08
CA LYS A 221 10.08 -1.52 30.72
C LYS A 221 9.85 -1.41 29.21
N TRP A 222 8.97 -2.26 28.68
CA TRP A 222 8.54 -2.12 27.30
C TRP A 222 7.63 -0.90 27.13
N ILE A 223 7.83 -0.16 26.05
CA ILE A 223 7.08 1.05 25.69
C ILE A 223 6.64 0.91 24.24
N LEU A 224 5.37 1.22 23.97
CA LEU A 224 4.83 1.33 22.61
C LEU A 224 5.29 2.64 21.98
N THR A 225 5.83 2.58 20.78
CA THR A 225 6.23 3.75 19.98
C THR A 225 5.17 4.12 18.93
N VAL A 226 4.21 3.22 18.71
CA VAL A 226 3.05 3.41 17.84
C VAL A 226 1.82 3.70 18.68
N ALA A 227 0.86 4.43 18.10
CA ALA A 227 -0.42 4.63 18.76
C ALA A 227 -1.25 3.34 18.72
N VAL A 228 -1.76 2.95 19.89
CA VAL A 228 -2.71 1.85 20.07
C VAL A 228 -4.01 2.45 20.59
N ILE A 229 -5.13 2.13 19.95
CA ILE A 229 -6.45 2.62 20.32
C ILE A 229 -7.48 1.51 20.35
N GLU A 230 -8.53 1.69 21.14
CA GLU A 230 -9.76 0.91 21.00
C GLU A 230 -10.53 1.40 19.77
N GLU A 231 -11.15 0.49 19.05
CA GLU A 231 -12.15 0.80 18.03
C GLU A 231 -13.27 1.60 18.70
N ALA A 232 -13.26 2.92 18.49
CA ALA A 232 -14.36 3.80 18.85
C ALA A 232 -15.37 3.76 17.72
N ASP A 233 -16.67 3.86 18.03
CA ASP A 233 -17.76 3.89 17.04
C ASP A 233 -17.41 4.84 15.88
N VAL A 234 -17.01 4.23 14.78
CA VAL A 234 -16.67 4.85 13.50
C VAL A 234 -17.95 5.35 12.80
N ASP A 235 -19.11 5.17 13.43
CA ASP A 235 -20.48 5.45 12.96
C ASP A 235 -20.72 6.90 12.51
N ALA A 236 -19.76 7.81 12.67
CA ALA A 236 -19.83 9.19 12.21
C ALA A 236 -19.06 9.51 10.91
N ILE A 237 -18.47 8.54 10.19
CA ILE A 237 -17.74 8.85 8.95
C ILE A 237 -18.70 8.92 7.75
N ASN A 238 -19.58 9.90 7.79
CA ASN A 238 -20.23 10.47 6.61
C ASN A 238 -19.82 11.93 6.49
N LEU A 239 -18.50 12.20 6.53
CA LEU A 239 -18.02 13.52 6.11
C LEU A 239 -18.11 13.57 4.58
N LEU A 240 -19.33 13.78 4.07
CA LEU A 240 -19.57 14.10 2.67
C LEU A 240 -18.90 15.44 2.39
N ILE A 241 -17.67 15.41 1.89
CA ILE A 241 -17.01 16.62 1.41
C ILE A 241 -17.54 16.90 0.01
N PRO A 242 -18.20 18.06 -0.21
CA PRO A 242 -18.69 18.42 -1.54
C PRO A 242 -17.58 18.30 -2.57
N GLY A 243 -17.88 17.67 -3.70
CA GLY A 243 -16.92 17.49 -4.80
C GLY A 243 -16.04 16.24 -4.68
N TYR A 244 -15.75 15.70 -3.49
CA TYR A 244 -14.90 14.50 -3.38
C TYR A 244 -15.46 13.32 -4.15
N GLU A 245 -16.77 13.05 -4.04
CA GLU A 245 -17.38 11.92 -4.74
C GLU A 245 -17.35 12.03 -6.26
N MET A 246 -17.29 13.27 -6.78
CA MET A 246 -17.25 13.55 -8.21
C MET A 246 -15.83 13.44 -8.79
N LEU A 247 -14.80 13.35 -7.93
CA LEU A 247 -13.42 13.22 -8.36
C LEU A 247 -13.17 11.86 -9.03
N SER A 248 -12.29 11.86 -10.03
CA SER A 248 -11.75 10.62 -10.58
C SER A 248 -10.99 9.83 -9.50
N PRO A 249 -10.85 8.49 -9.64
CA PRO A 249 -10.09 7.67 -8.70
C PRO A 249 -8.66 8.18 -8.44
N LEU A 250 -8.00 8.70 -9.48
CA LEU A 250 -6.68 9.32 -9.36
C LEU A 250 -6.73 10.59 -8.51
N HIS A 251 -7.67 11.50 -8.78
CA HIS A 251 -7.82 12.73 -8.00
C HIS A 251 -8.18 12.42 -6.54
N LYS A 252 -9.03 11.41 -6.29
CA LYS A 252 -9.30 10.91 -4.92
C LYS A 252 -8.00 10.46 -4.24
N ARG A 253 -7.16 9.65 -4.92
CA ARG A 253 -5.87 9.21 -4.38
C ARG A 253 -4.91 10.39 -4.14
N GLN A 254 -4.89 11.39 -5.02
CA GLN A 254 -4.10 12.60 -4.83
C GLN A 254 -4.58 13.43 -3.64
N VAL A 255 -5.88 13.59 -3.44
CA VAL A 255 -6.44 14.22 -2.22
C VAL A 255 -5.93 13.50 -0.98
N LEU A 256 -6.06 12.16 -0.93
CA LEU A 256 -5.56 11.39 0.22
C LEU A 256 -4.05 11.54 0.43
N THR A 257 -3.28 11.62 -0.66
CA THR A 257 -1.83 11.86 -0.60
C THR A 257 -1.53 13.19 0.08
N LYS A 258 -2.26 14.24 -0.30
CA LYS A 258 -2.12 15.57 0.30
C LYS A 258 -2.53 15.57 1.77
N LEU A 259 -3.63 14.88 2.13
CA LEU A 259 -4.06 14.75 3.53
C LEU A 259 -3.01 14.07 4.40
N VAL A 260 -2.47 12.94 3.95
CA VAL A 260 -1.42 12.22 4.69
C VAL A 260 -0.14 13.05 4.80
N THR A 261 0.16 13.87 3.78
CA THR A 261 1.28 14.82 3.82
C THR A 261 1.05 15.92 4.86
N ASP A 262 -0.05 16.65 4.74
CA ASP A 262 -0.34 17.86 5.52
C ASP A 262 -0.62 17.54 7.00
N LEU A 263 -1.10 16.33 7.28
CA LEU A 263 -1.30 15.82 8.64
C LEU A 263 -0.06 15.10 9.21
N GLU A 264 1.05 15.07 8.46
CA GLU A 264 2.30 14.38 8.80
C GLU A 264 2.08 12.90 9.15
N LEU A 265 1.23 12.19 8.42
CA LEU A 265 0.85 10.81 8.71
C LEU A 265 1.68 9.76 7.96
N PHE A 266 2.56 10.18 7.04
CA PHE A 266 3.45 9.25 6.34
C PHE A 266 4.36 8.49 7.31
N ASN A 267 4.55 7.20 7.00
CA ASN A 267 5.35 6.24 7.76
C ASN A 267 4.90 6.07 9.22
N LYS A 268 3.72 6.60 9.59
CA LYS A 268 3.09 6.31 10.88
C LYS A 268 2.28 5.03 10.75
N THR A 269 2.44 4.17 11.75
CA THR A 269 1.62 2.97 11.93
C THR A 269 0.68 3.20 13.10
N VAL A 270 -0.58 2.79 12.95
CA VAL A 270 -1.56 2.76 14.03
C VAL A 270 -2.08 1.34 14.19
N MET A 271 -2.29 0.96 15.45
CA MET A 271 -2.91 -0.30 15.83
C MET A 271 -4.28 0.00 16.46
N ILE A 272 -5.31 -0.69 15.96
CA ILE A 272 -6.70 -0.54 16.38
C ILE A 272 -7.13 -1.87 16.96
N LYS A 273 -7.44 -1.88 18.25
CA LYS A 273 -8.03 -3.02 18.95
C LYS A 273 -9.50 -3.09 18.58
N LYS A 274 -9.96 -4.25 18.12
CA LYS A 274 -11.36 -4.52 17.78
C LYS A 274 -12.11 -5.11 18.97
#